data_AF-A0A388QLN3-F1
#
_entry.id   AF-A0A388QLN3-F1
#
_cell.length_a   1.000
_cell.length_b   1.000
_cell.length_c   1.000
_cell.angle_alpha   90.00
_cell.angle_beta   90.00
_cell.angle_gamma   90.00
#
_symmetry.space_group_name_H-M   'P 1'
#
loop_
_entity.id
_entity.type
_entity.pdbx_description
1 polymer ?
#
loop_
_entity_poly.entity_id
_entity_poly.type
_entity_poly.pdbx_seq_one_letter_code
_entity_poly.pdbx_strand_id
1 'polypeptide(L)'
;MKLQDFGVLEQKQIMATMYILAKTNDIEKIGQTLENEIKNSSEVEFGWSTMTKENGILLRILGNTTRDVIRLVYDITKIVRKIILNSDFHEIRKT
;
A
#
# COMPACT_ATOMS: atom_id res chain seq x y z
N MET A 1 27.94 6.43 0.54
CA MET A 1 26.86 6.49 -0.46
C MET A 1 25.64 5.82 0.12
N LYS A 2 24.55 6.56 0.26
CA LYS A 2 23.28 6.09 0.83
C LYS A 2 22.21 6.05 -0.27
N LEU A 3 21.15 5.28 -0.06
CA LEU A 3 20.01 5.17 -1.01
C LEU A 3 19.30 6.51 -1.25
N GLN A 4 19.31 7.40 -0.26
CA GLN A 4 18.79 8.76 -0.36
C GLN A 4 19.54 9.59 -1.43
N ASP A 5 20.84 9.35 -1.60
CA ASP A 5 21.69 10.09 -2.55
C ASP A 5 21.27 9.82 -4.02
N PHE A 6 20.51 8.74 -4.26
CA PHE A 6 19.98 8.35 -5.57
C PHE A 6 18.53 8.79 -5.82
N GLY A 7 17.93 9.55 -4.89
CA GLY A 7 16.51 9.93 -4.99
C GLY A 7 15.53 8.78 -4.78
N VAL A 8 15.99 7.63 -4.26
CA VAL A 8 15.14 6.43 -4.08
C VAL A 8 14.26 6.52 -2.85
N LEU A 9 14.75 7.14 -1.77
CA LEU A 9 14.07 7.25 -0.48
C LEU A 9 13.77 8.69 -0.06
N GLU A 10 14.20 9.68 -0.85
CA GLU A 10 14.18 11.09 -0.46
C GLU A 10 14.73 11.32 0.96
N GLN A 11 13.93 11.88 1.87
CA GLN A 11 14.27 12.10 3.28
C GLN A 11 13.85 10.94 4.20
N LYS A 12 13.18 9.91 3.66
CA LYS A 12 12.65 8.77 4.40
C LYS A 12 13.76 7.72 4.64
N GLN A 13 13.49 6.80 5.57
CA GLN A 13 14.45 5.76 5.98
C GLN A 13 13.98 4.35 5.63
N ILE A 14 12.68 4.16 5.44
CA ILE A 14 12.06 2.86 5.20
C ILE A 14 11.34 2.90 3.87
N MET A 15 11.50 1.83 3.09
CA MET A 15 10.69 1.54 1.91
C MET A 15 10.02 0.18 2.07
N ALA A 16 8.75 0.11 1.70
CA ALA A 16 8.03 -1.14 1.51
C ALA A 16 7.45 -1.20 0.10
N THR A 17 7.32 -2.43 -0.41
CA THR A 17 6.62 -2.71 -1.65
C THR A 17 5.55 -3.75 -1.36
N MET A 18 4.32 -3.47 -1.77
CA MET A 18 3.18 -4.37 -1.62
C MET A 18 2.66 -4.76 -3.01
N TYR A 19 2.35 -6.04 -3.17
CA TYR A 19 1.68 -6.56 -4.36
C TYR A 19 0.30 -7.05 -3.95
N ILE A 20 -0.73 -6.51 -4.59
CA ILE A 20 -2.11 -6.93 -4.39
C ILE A 20 -2.57 -7.61 -5.67
N LEU A 21 -2.77 -8.92 -5.61
CA LEU A 21 -3.37 -9.67 -6.71
C LEU A 21 -4.88 -9.67 -6.53
N ALA A 22 -5.60 -9.22 -7.54
CA ALA A 22 -7.05 -9.10 -7.53
C ALA A 22 -7.62 -9.35 -8.94
N LYS A 23 -8.93 -9.57 -9.03
CA LYS A 23 -9.60 -9.62 -10.32
C LYS A 23 -9.55 -8.24 -10.96
N THR A 24 -9.45 -8.17 -12.29
CA THR A 24 -9.38 -6.92 -13.05
C THR A 24 -10.51 -5.94 -12.68
N ASN A 25 -11.73 -6.46 -12.45
CA ASN A 25 -12.90 -5.66 -12.06
C ASN A 25 -12.75 -4.99 -10.67
N ASP A 26 -11.88 -5.48 -9.80
CA ASP A 26 -11.68 -4.93 -8.46
C ASP A 26 -10.52 -3.92 -8.42
N ILE A 27 -9.62 -3.93 -9.40
CA ILE A 27 -8.38 -3.12 -9.41
C ILE A 27 -8.69 -1.62 -9.39
N GLU A 28 -9.55 -1.15 -10.29
CA GLU A 28 -9.91 0.27 -10.36
C GLU A 28 -10.54 0.75 -9.05
N LYS A 29 -11.45 -0.07 -8.49
CA LYS A 29 -12.10 0.22 -7.22
C LYS A 29 -11.11 0.28 -6.06
N ILE A 30 -10.13 -0.64 -6.01
CA ILE A 30 -9.08 -0.62 -5.00
C ILE A 30 -8.27 0.68 -5.13
N GLY A 31 -7.78 1.00 -6.34
CA GLY A 31 -6.98 2.20 -6.59
C GLY A 31 -7.69 3.49 -6.17
N GLN A 32 -8.92 3.69 -6.62
CA GLN A 32 -9.74 4.85 -6.26
C GLN A 32 -10.02 4.93 -4.76
N THR A 33 -10.30 3.79 -4.10
CA THR A 33 -10.55 3.77 -2.66
C THR A 33 -9.30 4.17 -1.88
N LEU A 34 -8.12 3.69 -2.31
CA LEU A 34 -6.84 4.05 -1.68
C LEU A 34 -6.55 5.55 -1.82
N GLU A 35 -6.76 6.16 -2.98
CA GLU A 35 -6.55 7.61 -3.18
C GLU A 35 -7.50 8.48 -2.35
N ASN A 36 -8.72 7.98 -2.13
CA ASN A 36 -9.74 8.69 -1.36
C ASN A 36 -9.51 8.57 0.15
N GLU A 37 -9.24 7.36 0.65
CA GLU A 37 -9.18 7.07 2.09
C GLU A 37 -7.78 7.27 2.68
N ILE A 38 -6.70 7.13 1.88
CA ILE A 38 -5.33 7.24 2.37
C ILE A 38 -4.70 8.52 1.83
N LYS A 39 -4.14 9.33 2.73
CA LYS A 39 -3.46 10.58 2.39
C LYS A 39 -1.97 10.50 2.72
N ASN A 40 -1.16 11.02 1.81
CA ASN A 40 0.25 11.24 2.06
C ASN A 40 0.44 12.25 3.19
N SER A 41 1.50 12.05 3.97
CA SER A 41 1.83 12.82 5.17
C SER A 41 3.34 12.99 5.30
N SER A 42 3.78 13.79 6.27
CA SER A 42 5.21 13.98 6.53
C SER A 42 5.91 12.70 7.02
N GLU A 43 5.12 11.76 7.56
CA GLU A 43 5.56 10.51 8.15
C GLU A 43 5.61 9.38 7.12
N VAL A 44 4.62 9.34 6.22
CA VAL A 44 4.43 8.27 5.23
C VAL A 44 3.90 8.82 3.92
N GLU A 45 4.52 8.35 2.83
CA GLU A 45 4.08 8.59 1.46
C GLU A 45 3.88 7.26 0.75
N PHE A 46 2.89 7.21 -0.12
CA PHE A 46 2.68 6.05 -0.97
C PHE A 46 2.29 6.45 -2.38
N GLY A 47 2.57 5.54 -3.31
CA GLY A 47 2.10 5.58 -4.67
C GLY A 47 1.72 4.18 -5.12
N TRP A 48 0.82 4.09 -6.09
CA TRP A 48 0.37 2.82 -6.64
C TRP A 48 0.32 2.86 -8.17
N SER A 49 0.40 1.68 -8.79
CA SER A 49 0.19 1.52 -10.22
C SER A 49 -0.45 0.17 -10.51
N THR A 50 -1.12 0.08 -11.65
CA THR A 50 -1.60 -1.19 -12.18
C THR A 50 -0.43 -2.01 -12.72
N MET A 51 -0.48 -3.33 -12.49
CA MET A 51 0.50 -4.25 -13.08
C MET A 51 0.22 -4.43 -14.58
N THR A 52 1.25 -4.75 -15.38
CA THR A 52 1.21 -4.78 -16.85
C THR A 52 0.17 -5.74 -17.47
N LYS A 53 -0.35 -6.69 -16.69
CA LYS A 53 -1.39 -7.64 -17.11
C LYS A 53 -2.74 -7.39 -16.44
N GLU A 54 -2.91 -6.23 -15.80
CA GLU A 54 -4.13 -5.83 -15.08
C GLU A 54 -4.62 -6.93 -14.11
N ASN A 55 -3.66 -7.63 -13.50
CA ASN A 55 -3.90 -8.73 -12.56
C ASN A 55 -3.61 -8.33 -11.11
N GLY A 56 -3.37 -7.04 -10.88
CA GLY A 56 -3.08 -6.52 -9.55
C GLY A 56 -2.60 -5.08 -9.54
N ILE A 57 -2.28 -4.65 -8.33
CA ILE A 57 -1.74 -3.33 -7.99
C ILE A 57 -0.38 -3.51 -7.34
N LEU A 58 0.58 -2.72 -7.79
CA LEU A 58 1.84 -2.50 -7.12
C LEU A 58 1.71 -1.24 -6.26
N LEU A 59 2.05 -1.32 -4.98
CA LEU A 59 2.21 -0.15 -4.12
C LEU A 59 3.65 -0.01 -3.67
N ARG A 60 4.13 1.23 -3.66
CA ARG A 60 5.38 1.62 -3.04
C ARG A 60 5.10 2.59 -1.91
N ILE A 61 5.64 2.29 -0.74
CA ILE A 61 5.44 3.05 0.49
C ILE A 61 6.80 3.50 0.98
N LEU A 62 6.93 4.78 1.30
CA LEU A 62 8.10 5.37 1.95
C LEU A 62 7.70 5.89 3.32
N GLY A 63 8.53 5.68 4.34
CA GLY A 63 8.24 6.14 5.69
C GLY A 63 9.46 6.39 6.56
N ASN A 64 9.25 7.12 7.66
CA ASN A 64 10.31 7.44 8.61
C ASN A 64 10.61 6.28 9.57
N THR A 65 9.59 5.49 9.93
CA THR A 65 9.74 4.35 10.83
C THR A 65 9.04 3.10 10.29
N THR A 66 9.51 1.92 10.70
CA THR A 66 8.86 0.66 10.37
C THR A 66 7.43 0.59 10.90
N ARG A 67 7.16 1.22 12.06
CA ARG A 67 5.84 1.25 12.67
C ARG A 67 4.82 1.96 11.77
N ASP A 68 5.19 3.10 11.19
CA ASP A 68 4.29 3.89 10.36
C ASP A 68 3.99 3.17 9.04
N VAL A 69 5.01 2.54 8.46
CA VAL A 69 4.85 1.70 7.25
C VAL A 69 3.95 0.49 7.53
N ILE A 70 4.14 -0.22 8.65
CA ILE A 70 3.30 -1.37 9.02
C ILE A 70 1.85 -0.95 9.27
N ARG A 71 1.62 0.20 9.90
CA ARG A 71 0.26 0.75 10.09
C ARG A 71 -0.42 0.98 8.75
N LEU A 72 0.26 1.63 7.80
CA LEU A 72 -0.29 1.85 6.47
C LEU A 72 -0.56 0.52 5.73
N VAL A 73 0.37 -0.44 5.79
CA VAL A 73 0.18 -1.79 5.23
C VAL A 73 -1.09 -2.45 5.79
N TYR A 74 -1.33 -2.30 7.08
CA TYR A 74 -2.53 -2.84 7.74
C TYR A 74 -3.81 -2.15 7.26
N ASP A 75 -3.81 -0.82 7.15
CA ASP A 75 -4.97 -0.06 6.68
C ASP A 75 -5.31 -0.37 5.21
N ILE A 76 -4.29 -0.46 4.34
CA ILE A 76 -4.45 -0.92 2.95
C ILE A 76 -5.06 -2.32 2.93
N THR A 77 -4.56 -3.24 3.77
CA THR A 77 -5.06 -4.62 3.83
C THR A 77 -6.54 -4.66 4.21
N LYS A 78 -6.98 -3.81 5.15
CA LYS A 78 -8.40 -3.71 5.54
C LYS A 78 -9.29 -3.25 4.37
N ILE A 79 -8.88 -2.19 3.68
CA ILE A 79 -9.61 -1.64 2.53
C ILE A 79 -9.77 -2.72 1.45
N VAL A 80 -8.66 -3.35 1.07
CA VAL A 80 -8.61 -4.36 0.02
C VAL A 80 -9.46 -5.57 0.39
N ARG A 81 -9.38 -6.04 1.63
CA ARG A 81 -10.18 -7.17 2.10
C ARG A 81 -11.68 -6.84 2.06
N LYS A 82 -12.07 -5.64 2.47
CA LYS A 82 -13.46 -5.19 2.41
C LYS A 82 -13.98 -5.17 0.96
N ILE A 83 -13.16 -4.74 0.00
CA ILE A 83 -13.53 -4.72 -1.42
C ILE A 83 -13.67 -6.15 -1.98
N ILE A 84 -12.68 -7.02 -1.76
CA ILE A 84 -12.63 -8.34 -2.38
C ILE A 84 -13.61 -9.33 -1.72
N LEU A 85 -13.72 -9.29 -0.39
CA LEU A 85 -14.49 -10.29 0.37
C LEU A 85 -15.85 -9.77 0.86
N ASN A 86 -16.14 -8.48 0.68
CA ASN A 86 -17.32 -7.82 1.27
C ASN A 86 -17.46 -8.11 2.78
N SER A 87 -16.34 -8.22 3.50
CA SER A 87 -16.27 -8.59 4.91
C SER A 87 -15.37 -7.61 5.66
N ASP A 88 -15.78 -7.20 6.86
CA ASP A 88 -14.92 -6.41 7.74
C ASP A 88 -13.69 -7.22 8.18
N PHE A 89 -12.56 -6.51 8.33
CA PHE A 89 -11.30 -7.14 8.71
C PHE A 89 -11.30 -7.46 10.21
N HIS A 90 -11.33 -8.74 10.54
CA HIS A 90 -10.92 -9.26 11.84
C HIS A 90 -9.46 -9.68 11.73
N GLU A 91 -8.62 -9.32 12.71
CA GLU A 91 -7.16 -9.51 12.74
C GLU A 91 -6.67 -10.82 12.11
N ILE A 92 -5.46 -10.78 11.52
CA ILE A 92 -4.78 -11.95 10.95
C ILE A 92 -4.74 -13.04 12.02
N ARG A 93 -5.59 -14.07 11.90
CA ARG A 93 -5.47 -15.28 12.72
C ARG A 93 -4.13 -15.91 12.36
N LYS A 94 -3.19 -15.88 13.32
CA LYS A 94 -2.13 -16.88 13.34
C LYS A 94 -2.81 -18.22 13.63
N THR A 95 -2.88 -19.10 12.64
CA THR A 95 -3.13 -20.53 12.83
C THR A 95 -1.79 -21.24 12.86
#